data_AF-A0A4U9XR94-F1
#
_entry.id   AF-A0A4U9XR94-F1
#
_cell.length_a   1.000
_cell.length_b   1.000
_cell.length_c   1.000
_cell.angle_alpha   90.00
_cell.angle_beta   90.00
_cell.angle_gamma   90.00
#
_symmetry.space_group_name_H-M   'P 1'
#
loop_
_entity.id
_entity.type
_entity.pdbx_description
1 polymer ?
#
loop_
_entity_poly.entity_id
_entity_poly.type
_entity_poly.pdbx_seq_one_letter_code
_entity_poly.pdbx_strand_id
1 'polypeptide(L)'
;MDNVRKEGRWAKKRRLRREEEERDKEEKAEYRDIGRLKLQSMYKAGFGRSRASDKLKGMTSDKIYSKSTFETYKKQYRYFCDYLKEQKPEVKTMDQAKNSVNDYLLYLIEKRKSAYSINTIKSALAKVFEAPTTDFIKTPERTRANIARSRYDAIRDKDLSKKTEEKYSRFTSAFGLRRKEMEEITAEDLLFKDGKYYLNVTKGTKGGRPRVAEIV
;
A
#
# COMPACT_ATOMS: atom_id res chain seq x y z
N MET A 1 3.03 -66.69 -4.45
CA MET A 1 2.65 -65.78 -5.55
C MET A 1 1.87 -64.64 -4.93
N ASP A 2 2.51 -63.49 -4.73
CA ASP A 2 1.88 -62.34 -4.06
C ASP A 2 0.81 -61.71 -4.95
N ASN A 3 -0.43 -61.77 -4.48
CA ASN A 3 -1.60 -61.22 -5.13
C ASN A 3 -1.69 -59.71 -4.86
N VAL A 4 -0.92 -58.93 -5.61
CA VAL A 4 -0.96 -57.46 -5.55
C VAL A 4 -2.28 -56.98 -6.18
N ARG A 5 -3.30 -56.75 -5.34
CA ARG A 5 -4.56 -56.12 -5.74
C ARG A 5 -4.25 -54.76 -6.40
N LYS A 6 -4.52 -54.65 -7.71
CA LYS A 6 -4.35 -53.40 -8.47
C LYS A 6 -5.26 -52.31 -7.92
N GLU A 7 -4.67 -51.19 -7.50
CA GLU A 7 -5.37 -50.02 -7.01
C GLU A 7 -6.36 -49.48 -8.07
N GLY A 8 -7.64 -49.35 -7.70
CA GLY A 8 -8.66 -48.85 -8.62
C GLY A 8 -8.38 -47.40 -9.07
N ARG A 9 -8.73 -47.07 -10.32
CA ARG A 9 -8.46 -45.74 -10.94
C ARG A 9 -8.84 -44.55 -10.05
N TRP A 10 -9.98 -44.64 -9.37
CA TRP A 10 -10.48 -43.60 -8.47
C TRP A 10 -9.77 -43.54 -7.11
N ALA A 11 -9.21 -44.66 -6.63
CA ALA A 11 -8.36 -44.68 -5.43
C ALA A 11 -7.01 -44.03 -5.74
N LYS A 12 -6.38 -44.41 -6.86
CA LYS A 12 -5.13 -43.80 -7.35
C LYS A 12 -5.26 -42.29 -7.55
N LYS A 13 -6.35 -41.81 -8.17
CA LYS A 13 -6.61 -40.37 -8.37
C LYS A 13 -6.78 -39.61 -7.05
N ARG A 14 -7.46 -40.20 -6.06
CA ARG A 14 -7.61 -39.58 -4.73
C ARG A 14 -6.30 -39.53 -3.95
N ARG A 15 -5.47 -40.57 -4.06
CA ARG A 15 -4.13 -40.60 -3.46
C ARG A 15 -3.23 -39.53 -4.07
N LEU A 16 -3.11 -39.49 -5.40
CA LEU A 16 -2.31 -38.49 -6.10
C LEU A 16 -2.72 -37.06 -5.76
N ARG A 17 -4.03 -36.77 -5.66
CA ARG A 17 -4.51 -35.46 -5.21
C ARG A 17 -4.09 -35.16 -3.77
N ARG A 18 -4.19 -36.14 -2.87
CA ARG A 18 -3.76 -35.98 -1.46
C ARG A 18 -2.25 -35.73 -1.37
N GLU A 19 -1.45 -36.50 -2.12
CA GLU A 19 0.00 -36.32 -2.21
C GLU A 19 0.38 -34.95 -2.80
N GLU A 20 -0.37 -34.48 -3.80
CA GLU A 20 -0.22 -33.13 -4.37
C GLU A 20 -0.62 -32.04 -3.38
N GLU A 21 -1.75 -32.19 -2.67
CA GLU A 21 -2.18 -31.26 -1.61
C GLU A 21 -1.22 -31.24 -0.42
N GLU A 22 -0.63 -32.39 -0.05
CA GLU A 22 0.37 -32.47 1.02
C GLU A 22 1.71 -31.86 0.59
N ARG A 23 2.19 -32.15 -0.63
CA ARG A 23 3.34 -31.46 -1.22
C ARG A 23 3.12 -29.95 -1.29
N ASP A 24 1.96 -29.52 -1.75
CA ASP A 24 1.62 -28.10 -1.84
C ASP A 24 1.57 -27.45 -0.45
N LYS A 25 1.10 -28.17 0.58
CA LYS A 25 1.12 -27.71 1.98
C LYS A 25 2.54 -27.66 2.55
N GLU A 26 3.37 -28.65 2.27
CA GLU A 26 4.75 -28.75 2.73
C GLU A 26 5.63 -27.69 2.05
N GLU A 27 5.39 -27.40 0.77
CA GLU A 27 6.03 -26.29 0.06
C GLU A 27 5.46 -24.92 0.41
N LYS A 28 4.27 -24.85 1.03
CA LYS A 28 3.58 -23.61 1.33
C LYS A 28 4.35 -22.82 2.37
N ALA A 29 4.92 -21.70 1.94
CA ALA A 29 5.60 -20.80 2.85
C ALA A 29 4.60 -20.12 3.80
N GLU A 30 4.74 -20.43 5.08
CA GLU A 30 3.93 -19.94 6.20
C GLU A 30 3.85 -18.41 6.23
N TYR A 31 4.97 -17.74 5.95
CA TYR A 31 5.06 -16.28 6.04
C TYR A 31 3.95 -15.60 5.21
N ARG A 32 3.65 -16.12 4.02
CA ARG A 32 2.78 -15.46 3.03
C ARG A 32 1.36 -15.27 3.58
N ASP A 33 0.83 -16.28 4.26
CA ASP A 33 -0.49 -16.20 4.87
C ASP A 33 -0.49 -15.42 6.18
N ILE A 34 0.52 -15.64 7.04
CA ILE A 34 0.62 -14.93 8.32
C ILE A 34 0.68 -13.42 8.11
N GLY A 35 1.59 -12.94 7.26
CA GLY A 35 1.72 -11.50 7.05
C GLY A 35 0.48 -10.87 6.40
N ARG A 36 -0.21 -11.60 5.50
CA ARG A 36 -1.49 -11.17 4.93
C ARG A 36 -2.58 -11.05 6.01
N LEU A 37 -2.71 -12.06 6.87
CA LEU A 37 -3.69 -12.08 7.95
C LEU A 37 -3.40 -11.00 8.99
N LYS A 38 -2.12 -10.75 9.32
CA LYS A 38 -1.71 -9.62 10.19
C LYS A 38 -2.20 -8.29 9.63
N LEU A 39 -1.92 -7.99 8.35
CA LEU A 39 -2.39 -6.75 7.72
C LEU A 39 -3.91 -6.63 7.74
N GLN A 40 -4.62 -7.74 7.50
CA GLN A 40 -6.09 -7.76 7.53
C GLN A 40 -6.63 -7.50 8.94
N SER A 41 -6.01 -8.08 9.96
CA SER A 41 -6.34 -7.85 11.36
C SER A 41 -6.11 -6.39 11.74
N MET A 42 -4.94 -5.82 11.42
CA MET A 42 -4.63 -4.41 11.68
C MET A 42 -5.58 -3.45 10.96
N TYR A 43 -6.00 -3.79 9.74
CA TYR A 43 -7.00 -3.01 9.01
C TYR A 43 -8.36 -3.05 9.70
N LYS A 44 -8.85 -4.23 10.10
CA LYS A 44 -10.10 -4.35 10.87
C LYS A 44 -10.03 -3.56 12.18
N ALA A 45 -8.89 -3.62 12.88
CA ALA A 45 -8.68 -2.93 14.14
C ALA A 45 -8.60 -1.40 14.00
N GLY A 46 -8.10 -0.88 12.88
CA GLY A 46 -7.90 0.55 12.67
C GLY A 46 -8.97 1.25 11.84
N PHE A 47 -9.66 0.55 10.95
CA PHE A 47 -10.64 1.15 10.04
C PHE A 47 -11.83 1.73 10.82
N GLY A 48 -12.24 2.96 10.46
CA GLY A 48 -13.29 3.70 11.17
C GLY A 48 -12.84 4.38 12.46
N ARG A 49 -11.63 4.11 12.98
CA ARG A 49 -11.10 4.78 14.18
C ARG A 49 -10.39 6.09 13.85
N SER A 50 -10.35 6.99 14.84
CA SER A 50 -9.56 8.22 14.75
C SER A 50 -8.07 7.93 14.95
N ARG A 51 -7.29 8.01 13.87
CA ARG A 51 -5.83 7.92 13.92
C ARG A 51 -5.21 9.00 14.82
N ALA A 52 -5.82 10.19 14.86
CA ALA A 52 -5.31 11.29 15.67
C ALA A 52 -5.35 10.95 17.17
N SER A 53 -6.47 10.38 17.63
CA SER A 53 -6.65 9.95 19.01
C SER A 53 -5.67 8.83 19.41
N ASP A 54 -5.57 7.78 18.59
CA ASP A 54 -4.65 6.67 18.88
C ASP A 54 -3.18 7.10 18.82
N LYS A 55 -2.83 8.10 17.99
CA LYS A 55 -1.47 8.65 17.93
C LYS A 55 -1.07 9.33 19.23
N LEU A 56 -1.98 10.05 19.88
CA LEU A 56 -1.72 10.68 21.19
C LEU A 56 -1.45 9.63 22.28
N LYS A 57 -2.05 8.45 22.15
CA LYS A 57 -1.89 7.33 23.09
C LYS A 57 -0.74 6.36 22.73
N GLY A 58 -0.03 6.60 21.63
CA GLY A 58 0.99 5.68 21.11
C GLY A 58 0.45 4.36 20.52
N MET A 59 -0.87 4.19 20.38
CA MET A 59 -1.53 2.93 20.04
C MET A 59 -1.77 2.76 18.52
N THR A 60 -0.76 3.05 17.70
CA THR A 60 -0.89 3.02 16.22
C THR A 60 -0.16 1.86 15.54
N SER A 61 0.70 1.14 16.25
CA SER A 61 1.55 0.06 15.74
C SER A 61 0.73 -1.13 15.22
N ASP A 62 -0.40 -1.43 15.86
CA ASP A 62 -1.31 -2.54 15.61
C ASP A 62 -2.49 -2.19 14.67
N LYS A 63 -2.51 -0.99 14.09
CA LYS A 63 -3.67 -0.48 13.33
C LYS A 63 -3.32 0.06 11.94
N ILE A 64 -4.25 -0.13 10.99
CA ILE A 64 -4.28 0.51 9.67
C ILE A 64 -5.62 1.22 9.50
N TYR A 65 -5.59 2.54 9.32
CA TYR A 65 -6.78 3.40 9.41
C TYR A 65 -7.45 3.69 8.07
N SER A 66 -6.85 3.28 6.96
CA SER A 66 -7.40 3.57 5.63
C SER A 66 -7.29 2.38 4.70
N LYS A 67 -8.31 2.24 3.85
CA LYS A 67 -8.36 1.20 2.81
C LYS A 67 -7.17 1.33 1.86
N SER A 68 -6.81 2.55 1.47
CA SER A 68 -5.70 2.78 0.55
C SER A 68 -4.34 2.37 1.14
N THR A 69 -4.10 2.63 2.43
CA THR A 69 -2.89 2.14 3.11
C THR A 69 -2.89 0.62 3.18
N PHE A 70 -4.01 -0.01 3.55
CA PHE A 70 -4.13 -1.46 3.61
C PHE A 70 -3.83 -2.11 2.24
N GLU A 71 -4.48 -1.66 1.18
CA GLU A 71 -4.25 -2.22 -0.16
C GLU A 71 -2.81 -2.00 -0.64
N THR A 72 -2.23 -0.83 -0.35
CA THR A 72 -0.82 -0.55 -0.66
C THR A 72 0.10 -1.54 0.06
N TYR A 73 -0.07 -1.72 1.36
CA TYR A 73 0.78 -2.57 2.19
C TYR A 73 0.61 -4.04 1.83
N LYS A 74 -0.63 -4.49 1.64
CA LYS A 74 -0.96 -5.84 1.15
C LYS A 74 -0.28 -6.13 -0.18
N LYS A 75 -0.33 -5.16 -1.12
CA LYS A 75 0.34 -5.29 -2.43
C LYS A 75 1.86 -5.35 -2.30
N GLN A 76 2.47 -4.49 -1.48
CA GLN A 76 3.93 -4.51 -1.29
C GLN A 76 4.39 -5.80 -0.61
N TYR A 77 3.65 -6.28 0.39
CA TYR A 77 3.96 -7.53 1.06
C TYR A 77 3.84 -8.73 0.11
N ARG A 78 2.81 -8.75 -0.74
CA ARG A 78 2.68 -9.78 -1.79
C ARG A 78 3.90 -9.79 -2.71
N TYR A 79 4.35 -8.63 -3.19
CA TYR A 79 5.54 -8.56 -4.05
C TYR A 79 6.80 -9.05 -3.37
N PHE A 80 6.96 -8.79 -2.07
CA PHE A 80 8.03 -9.37 -1.29
C PHE A 80 7.92 -10.91 -1.19
N CYS A 81 6.71 -11.43 -0.97
CA CYS A 81 6.47 -12.87 -0.96
C CYS A 81 6.76 -13.52 -2.32
N ASP A 82 6.42 -12.85 -3.42
CA ASP A 82 6.72 -13.33 -4.77
C ASP A 82 8.24 -13.33 -5.02
N TYR A 83 8.96 -12.28 -4.59
CA TYR A 83 10.42 -12.26 -4.60
C TYR A 83 11.04 -13.41 -3.81
N LEU A 84 10.58 -13.67 -2.58
CA LEU A 84 11.09 -14.79 -1.78
C LEU A 84 10.81 -16.13 -2.47
N LYS A 85 9.62 -16.33 -3.04
CA LYS A 85 9.30 -17.55 -3.77
C LYS A 85 10.25 -17.79 -4.95
N GLU A 86 10.60 -16.74 -5.68
CA GLU A 86 11.42 -16.84 -6.89
C GLU A 86 12.93 -16.91 -6.60
N GLN A 87 13.41 -16.13 -5.63
CA GLN A 87 14.84 -15.93 -5.40
C GLN A 87 15.37 -16.64 -4.15
N LYS A 88 14.47 -17.02 -3.23
CA LYS A 88 14.79 -17.63 -1.93
C LYS A 88 13.78 -18.70 -1.52
N PRO A 89 13.58 -19.76 -2.33
CA PRO A 89 12.56 -20.79 -2.07
C PRO A 89 12.75 -21.55 -0.75
N GLU A 90 13.96 -21.51 -0.18
CA GLU A 90 14.32 -22.05 1.13
C GLU A 90 13.69 -21.28 2.31
N VAL A 91 13.28 -20.03 2.10
CA VAL A 91 12.59 -19.23 3.10
C VAL A 91 11.15 -19.71 3.22
N LYS A 92 10.77 -20.23 4.40
CA LYS A 92 9.42 -20.73 4.68
C LYS A 92 8.76 -20.06 5.88
N THR A 93 9.54 -19.67 6.89
CA THR A 93 9.02 -19.12 8.16
C THR A 93 8.99 -17.58 8.17
N MET A 94 8.25 -17.00 9.12
CA MET A 94 8.20 -15.55 9.30
C MET A 94 9.56 -14.94 9.69
N ASP A 95 10.36 -15.62 10.49
CA ASP A 95 11.67 -15.12 10.93
C ASP A 95 12.68 -15.12 9.77
N GLN A 96 12.71 -16.19 8.97
CA GLN A 96 13.52 -16.24 7.75
C GLN A 96 13.11 -15.15 6.75
N ALA A 97 11.81 -14.91 6.60
CA ALA A 97 11.30 -13.83 5.76
C ALA A 97 11.71 -12.46 6.31
N LYS A 98 11.64 -12.23 7.62
CA LYS A 98 12.12 -10.99 8.25
C LYS A 98 13.60 -10.75 7.98
N ASN A 99 14.43 -11.79 8.12
CA ASN A 99 15.87 -11.70 7.87
C ASN A 99 16.21 -11.40 6.40
N SER A 100 15.32 -11.77 5.48
CA SER A 100 15.48 -11.52 4.04
C SER A 100 15.02 -10.13 3.57
N VAL A 101 14.53 -9.27 4.48
CA VAL A 101 14.05 -7.92 4.11
C VAL A 101 15.17 -7.05 3.55
N ASN A 102 16.37 -7.10 4.13
CA ASN A 102 17.50 -6.28 3.68
C ASN A 102 17.91 -6.64 2.25
N ASP A 103 17.99 -7.92 1.92
CA ASP A 103 18.32 -8.40 0.58
C ASP A 103 17.29 -7.94 -0.45
N TYR A 104 16.00 -7.99 -0.09
CA TYR A 104 14.96 -7.47 -0.96
C TYR A 104 15.06 -5.95 -1.17
N LEU A 105 15.42 -5.18 -0.12
CA LEU A 105 15.63 -3.74 -0.26
C LEU A 105 16.83 -3.42 -1.17
N LEU A 106 17.92 -4.18 -1.07
CA LEU A 106 19.07 -4.07 -1.99
C LEU A 106 18.66 -4.37 -3.43
N TYR A 107 17.97 -5.49 -3.65
CA TYR A 107 17.43 -5.85 -4.96
C TYR A 107 16.57 -4.74 -5.59
N LEU A 108 15.74 -4.05 -4.80
CA LEU A 108 14.93 -2.93 -5.29
C LEU A 108 15.76 -1.69 -5.63
N ILE A 109 16.85 -1.46 -4.91
CA ILE A 109 17.82 -0.38 -5.20
C ILE A 109 18.54 -0.68 -6.50
N GLU A 110 19.03 -1.90 -6.69
CA GLU A 110 19.70 -2.36 -7.92
C GLU A 110 18.77 -2.27 -9.14
N LYS A 111 17.49 -2.61 -8.96
CA LYS A 111 16.43 -2.40 -9.96
C LYS A 111 16.06 -0.94 -10.20
N ARG A 112 16.76 0.01 -9.59
CA ARG A 112 16.55 1.47 -9.71
C ARG A 112 15.12 1.90 -9.40
N LYS A 113 14.45 1.20 -8.47
CA LYS A 113 13.12 1.61 -8.03
C LYS A 113 13.22 2.96 -7.31
N SER A 114 12.21 3.82 -7.45
CA SER A 114 12.27 5.16 -6.89
C SER A 114 12.40 5.14 -5.36
N ALA A 115 13.17 6.07 -4.81
CA ALA A 115 13.35 6.23 -3.35
C ALA A 115 12.02 6.26 -2.59
N TYR A 116 11.00 6.92 -3.16
CA TYR A 116 9.63 6.97 -2.61
C TYR A 116 8.97 5.60 -2.53
N SER A 117 9.12 4.79 -3.58
CA SER A 117 8.61 3.42 -3.61
C SER A 117 9.30 2.54 -2.59
N ILE A 118 10.65 2.57 -2.55
CA ILE A 118 11.45 1.75 -1.64
C ILE A 118 11.09 2.08 -0.19
N ASN A 119 10.98 3.36 0.17
CA ASN A 119 10.57 3.76 1.51
C ASN A 119 9.17 3.24 1.89
N THR A 120 8.23 3.27 0.94
CA THR A 120 6.86 2.75 1.16
C THR A 120 6.88 1.23 1.37
N ILE A 121 7.70 0.51 0.60
CA ILE A 121 7.90 -0.93 0.75
C ILE A 121 8.52 -1.22 2.12
N LYS A 122 9.61 -0.53 2.49
CA LYS A 122 10.27 -0.64 3.79
C LYS A 122 9.29 -0.42 4.95
N SER A 123 8.45 0.61 4.88
CA SER A 123 7.41 0.85 5.89
C SER A 123 6.32 -0.24 5.93
N ALA A 124 5.94 -0.81 4.79
CA ALA A 124 4.99 -1.90 4.73
C ALA A 124 5.55 -3.19 5.36
N LEU A 125 6.81 -3.53 5.05
CA LEU A 125 7.48 -4.71 5.61
C LEU A 125 7.72 -4.55 7.12
N ALA A 126 8.20 -3.38 7.56
CA ALA A 126 8.31 -3.03 8.97
C ALA A 126 6.98 -3.22 9.73
N LYS A 127 5.86 -2.82 9.11
CA LYS A 127 4.52 -3.01 9.69
C LYS A 127 4.14 -4.48 9.83
N VAL A 128 4.44 -5.32 8.83
CA VAL A 128 4.12 -6.76 8.86
C VAL A 128 4.96 -7.51 9.89
N PHE A 129 6.25 -7.18 9.97
CA PHE A 129 7.20 -7.82 10.88
C PHE A 129 7.26 -7.19 12.28
N GLU A 130 6.41 -6.19 12.53
CA GLU A 130 6.34 -5.47 13.81
C GLU A 130 7.73 -4.98 14.28
N ALA A 131 8.55 -4.57 13.31
CA ALA A 131 9.91 -4.12 13.52
C ALA A 131 10.01 -2.61 13.22
N PRO A 132 10.80 -1.84 13.98
CA PRO A 132 11.08 -0.46 13.61
C PRO A 132 11.84 -0.42 12.28
N THR A 133 11.60 0.61 11.49
CA THR A 133 12.28 0.76 10.18
C THR A 133 13.79 0.92 10.29
N THR A 134 14.30 1.27 11.47
CA THR A 134 15.74 1.40 11.77
C THR A 134 16.47 0.05 11.77
N ASP A 135 15.76 -1.06 11.98
CA ASP A 135 16.35 -2.41 11.96
C ASP A 135 16.77 -2.85 10.56
N PHE A 136 16.24 -2.19 9.52
CA PHE A 136 16.56 -2.49 8.13
C PHE A 136 17.55 -1.47 7.55
N ILE A 137 18.31 -1.89 6.54
CA ILE A 137 19.32 -1.08 5.86
C ILE A 137 18.83 0.33 5.50
N LYS A 138 19.75 1.30 5.50
CA LYS A 138 19.45 2.67 5.04
C LYS A 138 19.08 2.61 3.55
N THR A 139 17.92 3.16 3.21
CA THR A 139 17.44 3.25 1.82
C THR A 139 17.64 4.65 1.28
N PRO A 140 17.68 4.84 -0.05
CA PRO A 140 17.86 6.16 -0.67
C PRO A 140 16.89 7.21 -0.11
N GLU A 141 17.38 8.42 0.09
CA GLU A 141 16.61 9.52 0.67
C GLU A 141 15.59 10.09 -0.33
N ARG A 142 14.46 10.56 0.21
CA ARG A 142 13.38 11.14 -0.57
C ARG A 142 13.61 12.64 -0.72
N THR A 143 14.09 13.07 -1.87
CA THR A 143 14.21 14.50 -2.20
C THR A 143 13.09 14.94 -3.14
N ARG A 144 12.67 16.21 -3.04
CA ARG A 144 11.68 16.80 -3.96
C ARG A 144 12.19 16.91 -5.40
N ALA A 145 13.51 17.08 -5.56
CA ALA A 145 14.17 17.12 -6.87
C ALA A 145 13.98 15.81 -7.64
N ASN A 146 13.99 14.66 -6.95
CA ASN A 146 13.87 13.33 -7.56
C ASN A 146 12.43 12.95 -7.96
N ILE A 147 11.44 13.82 -7.74
CA ILE A 147 10.05 13.56 -8.13
C ILE A 147 9.91 13.89 -9.63
N ALA A 148 9.91 12.86 -10.49
CA ALA A 148 9.70 13.06 -11.94
C ALA A 148 8.22 13.09 -12.37
N ARG A 149 7.34 12.45 -11.59
CA ARG A 149 5.89 12.39 -11.88
C ARG A 149 5.28 13.80 -11.92
N SER A 150 4.39 14.02 -12.89
CA SER A 150 3.66 15.30 -13.06
C SER A 150 4.56 16.51 -13.34
N ARG A 151 5.77 16.30 -13.87
CA ARG A 151 6.66 17.37 -14.36
C ARG A 151 6.78 17.42 -15.88
N TYR A 152 6.48 16.30 -16.54
CA TYR A 152 6.54 16.11 -17.97
C TYR A 152 5.22 15.50 -18.43
N ASP A 153 4.91 15.64 -19.72
CA ASP A 153 3.72 15.06 -20.33
C ASP A 153 3.66 13.56 -20.06
N ALA A 154 2.55 13.10 -19.48
CA ALA A 154 2.33 11.68 -19.27
C ALA A 154 1.51 11.11 -20.44
N ILE A 155 1.80 9.85 -20.81
CA ILE A 155 1.07 9.14 -21.89
C ILE A 155 -0.44 9.17 -21.67
N ARG A 156 -0.89 9.10 -20.41
CA ARG A 156 -2.30 9.13 -20.02
C ARG A 156 -2.99 10.49 -20.23
N ASP A 157 -2.24 11.56 -20.40
CA ASP A 157 -2.78 12.91 -20.57
C ASP A 157 -3.15 13.19 -22.04
N LYS A 158 -2.76 12.28 -22.97
CA LYS A 158 -2.99 12.42 -24.42
C LYS A 158 -4.47 12.52 -24.81
N ASP A 159 -5.35 11.85 -24.08
CA ASP A 159 -6.78 11.82 -24.38
C ASP A 159 -7.54 13.01 -23.75
N LEU A 160 -6.84 13.86 -22.98
CA LEU A 160 -7.45 15.01 -22.34
C LEU A 160 -7.51 16.19 -23.32
N SER A 161 -8.72 16.65 -23.63
CA SER A 161 -8.89 17.82 -24.50
C SER A 161 -8.29 19.08 -23.85
N LYS A 162 -7.71 19.98 -24.66
CA LYS A 162 -7.18 21.27 -24.18
C LYS A 162 -8.20 22.08 -23.40
N LYS A 163 -9.46 22.10 -23.85
CA LYS A 163 -10.57 22.81 -23.18
C LYS A 163 -10.88 22.22 -21.81
N THR A 164 -10.84 20.90 -21.69
CA THR A 164 -11.05 20.20 -20.42
C THR A 164 -9.92 20.50 -19.44
N GLU A 165 -8.67 20.43 -19.92
CA GLU A 165 -7.49 20.76 -19.11
C GLU A 165 -7.52 22.22 -18.65
N GLU A 166 -7.82 23.17 -19.53
CA GLU A 166 -7.92 24.59 -19.19
C GLU A 166 -8.98 24.85 -18.10
N LYS A 167 -10.16 24.22 -18.21
CA LYS A 167 -11.22 24.31 -17.20
C LYS A 167 -10.74 23.82 -15.83
N TYR A 168 -10.12 22.64 -15.77
CA TYR A 168 -9.66 22.08 -14.50
C TYR A 168 -8.44 22.81 -13.94
N SER A 169 -7.50 23.22 -14.80
CA SER A 169 -6.32 23.99 -14.41
C SER A 169 -6.71 25.31 -13.78
N ARG A 170 -7.63 26.08 -14.41
CA ARG A 170 -8.15 27.33 -13.84
C ARG A 170 -8.75 27.13 -12.46
N PHE A 171 -9.57 26.08 -12.29
CA PHE A 171 -10.14 25.74 -10.99
C PHE A 171 -9.03 25.39 -9.96
N THR A 172 -8.17 24.42 -10.28
CA THR A 172 -7.16 23.95 -9.33
C THR A 172 -6.14 25.03 -8.93
N SER A 173 -5.78 25.92 -9.84
CA SER A 173 -4.88 27.04 -9.58
C SER A 173 -5.51 28.13 -8.71
N ALA A 174 -6.80 28.44 -8.92
CA ALA A 174 -7.50 29.45 -8.14
C ALA A 174 -7.77 29.01 -6.69
N PHE A 175 -8.10 27.73 -6.48
CA PHE A 175 -8.57 27.23 -5.18
C PHE A 175 -7.51 26.45 -4.37
N GLY A 176 -6.50 25.88 -5.03
CA GLY A 176 -5.44 25.08 -4.35
C GLY A 176 -5.97 23.85 -3.59
N LEU A 177 -7.13 23.33 -3.97
CA LEU A 177 -7.79 22.22 -3.31
C LEU A 177 -7.18 20.87 -3.68
N ARG A 178 -7.22 19.92 -2.73
CA ARG A 178 -6.92 18.52 -3.04
C ARG A 178 -8.11 17.90 -3.77
N ARG A 179 -7.84 16.89 -4.58
CA ARG A 179 -8.88 16.13 -5.31
C ARG A 179 -10.11 15.80 -4.46
N LYS A 180 -9.91 15.18 -3.29
CA LYS A 180 -11.01 14.82 -2.40
C LYS A 180 -11.76 16.04 -1.84
N GLU A 181 -11.06 17.15 -1.61
CA GLU A 181 -11.71 18.39 -1.17
C GLU A 181 -12.57 18.96 -2.32
N MET A 182 -12.09 18.91 -3.57
CA MET A 182 -12.86 19.32 -4.75
C MET A 182 -14.10 18.45 -5.02
N GLU A 183 -14.01 17.15 -4.73
CA GLU A 183 -15.13 16.21 -4.89
C GLU A 183 -16.25 16.43 -3.87
N GLU A 184 -15.98 17.13 -2.76
CA GLU A 184 -16.88 17.27 -1.61
C GLU A 184 -17.36 18.71 -1.39
N ILE A 185 -16.82 19.68 -2.13
CA ILE A 185 -17.13 21.10 -1.96
C ILE A 185 -18.45 21.44 -2.63
N THR A 186 -19.24 22.29 -1.97
CA THR A 186 -20.55 22.73 -2.47
C THR A 186 -20.65 24.25 -2.48
N ALA A 187 -21.72 24.79 -3.08
CA ALA A 187 -21.91 26.23 -3.21
C ALA A 187 -22.04 26.93 -1.83
N GLU A 188 -22.56 26.21 -0.84
CA GLU A 188 -22.72 26.68 0.54
C GLU A 188 -21.38 26.86 1.27
N ASP A 189 -20.31 26.26 0.75
CA ASP A 189 -18.97 26.44 1.30
C ASP A 189 -18.33 27.77 0.84
N LEU A 190 -18.96 28.52 -0.09
CA LEU A 190 -18.51 29.83 -0.57
C LEU A 190 -18.83 30.94 0.44
N LEU A 191 -17.82 31.73 0.76
CA LEU A 191 -17.92 32.89 1.63
C LEU A 191 -17.49 34.14 0.86
N PHE A 192 -18.21 35.24 1.09
CA PHE A 192 -17.78 36.56 0.65
C PHE A 192 -17.51 37.42 1.88
N LYS A 193 -16.30 37.96 1.97
CA LYS A 193 -15.88 38.79 3.10
C LYS A 193 -14.87 39.83 2.61
N ASP A 194 -15.05 41.08 3.02
CA ASP A 194 -14.13 42.19 2.73
C ASP A 194 -13.77 42.33 1.23
N GLY A 195 -14.77 42.17 0.35
CA GLY A 195 -14.56 42.27 -1.11
C GLY A 195 -13.92 41.04 -1.76
N LYS A 196 -13.67 39.97 -1.00
CA LYS A 196 -12.96 38.77 -1.45
C LYS A 196 -13.81 37.51 -1.28
N TYR A 197 -13.52 36.52 -2.14
CA TYR A 197 -14.17 35.22 -2.08
C TYR A 197 -13.27 34.18 -1.40
N TYR A 198 -13.88 33.35 -0.57
CA TYR A 198 -13.22 32.28 0.17
C TYR A 198 -14.04 30.99 0.11
N LEU A 199 -13.39 29.87 0.38
CA LEU A 199 -14.03 28.57 0.58
C LEU A 199 -13.78 28.06 2.00
N ASN A 200 -14.84 27.67 2.70
CA ASN A 200 -14.77 27.01 3.98
C ASN A 200 -14.57 25.49 3.79
N VAL A 201 -13.32 25.07 3.65
CA VAL A 201 -12.97 23.67 3.36
C VAL A 201 -12.98 22.85 4.64
N THR A 202 -14.11 22.20 4.92
CA THR A 202 -14.28 21.34 6.11
C THR A 202 -14.34 19.85 5.76
N LYS A 203 -14.89 19.51 4.59
CA LYS A 203 -15.07 18.15 4.08
C LYS A 203 -13.89 17.70 3.22
N GLY A 204 -13.67 16.39 3.14
CA GLY A 204 -12.57 15.82 2.33
C GLY A 204 -11.15 16.20 2.77
N THR A 205 -11.01 16.96 3.85
CA THR A 205 -9.74 17.56 4.28
C THR A 205 -8.71 16.50 4.69
N LYS A 206 -7.44 16.78 4.36
CA LYS A 206 -6.35 15.89 4.73
C LYS A 206 -6.20 15.84 6.25
N GLY A 207 -6.51 14.68 6.83
CA GLY A 207 -6.39 14.45 8.27
C GLY A 207 -7.47 15.13 9.10
N GLY A 208 -8.61 15.50 8.50
CA GLY A 208 -9.72 16.15 9.20
C GLY A 208 -9.40 17.57 9.67
N ARG A 209 -8.54 18.29 8.94
CA ARG A 209 -8.09 19.64 9.29
C ARG A 209 -8.84 20.68 8.46
N PRO A 210 -9.86 21.35 9.02
CA PRO A 210 -10.59 22.39 8.32
C PRO A 210 -9.70 23.61 8.05
N ARG A 211 -10.01 24.36 7.00
CA ARG A 211 -9.36 25.64 6.68
C ARG A 211 -10.25 26.53 5.82
N VAL A 212 -10.01 27.83 5.88
CA VAL A 212 -10.55 28.80 4.91
C VAL A 212 -9.50 29.01 3.83
N ALA A 213 -9.89 28.89 2.56
CA ALA A 213 -9.02 29.11 1.41
C ALA A 213 -9.50 30.33 0.62
N GLU A 214 -8.65 31.33 0.42
CA GLU A 214 -8.92 32.45 -0.48
C GLU A 214 -8.92 31.97 -1.93
N ILE A 215 -9.81 32.54 -2.73
CA ILE A 215 -9.93 32.29 -4.16
C ILE A 215 -9.10 33.36 -4.87
N VAL A 216 -8.04 32.95 -5.59
CA VAL A 216 -7.08 33.84 -6.26
C VAL A 216 -7.24 33.79 -7.78
#